data_AF-A0A0D6LXK1-F1
#
_entry.id   AF-A0A0D6LXK1-F1
#
_cell.length_a   1.000
_cell.length_b   1.000
_cell.length_c   1.000
_cell.angle_alpha   90.00
_cell.angle_beta   90.00
_cell.angle_gamma   90.00
#
_symmetry.space_group_name_H-M   'P 1'
#
loop_
_entity.id
_entity.type
_entity.pdbx_description
1 polymer ?
#
loop_
_entity_poly.entity_id
_entity_poly.type
_entity_poly.pdbx_seq_one_letter_code
_entity_poly.pdbx_strand_id
1 'polypeptide(L)'
;MGDVPANANAGCPGVGSTGAGKAAGCAGCPNQGACSTGQAPKPDDDIRLIQDRFSGIKHKILILSGKGGVGKSTVTTSLARALAADTSKQVGNKNDAVIWRGARKNGMIKQFLRDVDWGEVDYLLIDTPPGTSDEHISLVQFLLQAGSLDGAIIVSTPQEVSLLDVRKEVSFCHKTKVPILGVIENMAKFVCPHCNHTSVLFPSTTGKCCYTF
;
A
#
# COMPACT_ATOMS: atom_id res chain seq x y z
N MET A 1 -30.04 -8.92 20.31
CA MET A 1 -29.53 -10.27 19.97
C MET A 1 -28.25 -10.25 19.12
N GLY A 2 -27.59 -9.10 18.90
CA GLY A 2 -26.48 -8.99 17.93
C GLY A 2 -25.06 -8.85 18.51
N ASP A 3 -24.86 -8.84 19.83
CA ASP A 3 -23.56 -8.50 20.44
C ASP A 3 -22.62 -9.70 20.65
N VAL A 4 -22.98 -10.87 20.12
CA VAL A 4 -22.16 -12.09 20.21
C VAL A 4 -21.60 -12.39 18.81
N PRO A 5 -20.27 -12.28 18.60
CA PRO A 5 -19.65 -12.63 17.32
C PRO A 5 -19.92 -14.08 16.92
N ALA A 6 -20.02 -14.35 15.62
CA ALA A 6 -20.31 -15.70 15.10
C ALA A 6 -19.24 -16.75 15.47
N ASN A 7 -18.02 -16.31 15.81
CA ASN A 7 -16.89 -17.12 16.24
C ASN A 7 -16.67 -17.08 17.77
N ALA A 8 -17.67 -16.64 18.54
CA ALA A 8 -17.57 -16.63 19.99
C ALA A 8 -17.64 -18.04 20.58
N ASN A 9 -17.01 -18.23 21.74
CA ASN A 9 -17.12 -19.47 22.50
C ASN A 9 -18.52 -19.65 23.11
N ALA A 10 -18.86 -20.91 23.40
CA ALA A 10 -20.12 -21.25 24.07
C ALA A 10 -20.18 -20.55 25.44
N GLY A 11 -21.20 -19.70 25.64
CA GLY A 11 -21.37 -18.91 26.86
C GLY A 11 -20.77 -17.50 26.84
N CYS A 12 -20.41 -16.97 25.65
CA CYS A 12 -20.03 -15.57 25.52
C CYS A 12 -21.20 -14.64 25.95
N PRO A 13 -21.01 -13.76 26.95
CA PRO A 13 -22.06 -12.89 27.45
C PRO A 13 -22.39 -11.75 26.46
N GLY A 14 -21.61 -11.58 25.39
CA GLY A 14 -21.71 -10.52 24.39
C GLY A 14 -20.82 -9.32 24.70
N VAL A 15 -20.33 -8.64 23.65
CA VAL A 15 -19.35 -7.55 23.75
C VAL A 15 -19.91 -6.28 24.40
N GLY A 16 -21.23 -6.08 24.34
CA GLY A 16 -21.95 -4.99 24.99
C GLY A 16 -22.45 -5.29 26.40
N SER A 17 -22.19 -6.50 26.93
CA SER A 17 -22.68 -6.89 28.25
C SER A 17 -21.81 -6.37 29.39
N THR A 18 -22.40 -6.17 30.57
CA THR A 18 -21.65 -5.84 31.80
C THR A 18 -20.70 -6.95 32.24
N GLY A 19 -20.91 -8.18 31.74
CA GLY A 19 -20.06 -9.35 31.94
C GLY A 19 -18.94 -9.51 30.91
N ALA A 20 -18.84 -8.63 29.90
CA ALA A 20 -17.82 -8.72 28.86
C ALA A 20 -16.41 -8.65 29.48
N GLY A 21 -15.57 -9.63 29.17
CA GLY A 21 -14.20 -9.75 29.70
C GLY A 21 -14.07 -10.14 31.18
N LYS A 22 -15.20 -10.26 31.89
CA LYS A 22 -15.26 -10.57 33.33
C LYS A 22 -15.97 -11.90 33.63
N ALA A 23 -16.88 -12.34 32.76
CA ALA A 23 -17.61 -13.58 32.94
C ALA A 23 -16.72 -14.81 32.75
N ALA A 24 -17.12 -15.95 33.34
CA ALA A 24 -16.42 -17.23 33.17
C ALA A 24 -16.28 -17.63 31.70
N GLY A 25 -17.29 -17.33 30.88
CA GLY A 25 -17.25 -17.52 29.43
C GLY A 25 -16.21 -16.65 28.69
N CYS A 26 -15.55 -15.70 29.34
CA CYS A 26 -14.47 -14.91 28.73
C CYS A 26 -13.07 -15.46 29.06
N ALA A 27 -12.94 -16.42 29.97
CA ALA A 27 -11.66 -16.98 30.36
C ALA A 27 -10.98 -17.69 29.18
N GLY A 28 -9.77 -17.25 28.82
CA GLY A 28 -9.01 -17.79 27.68
C GLY A 28 -9.43 -17.22 26.33
N CYS A 29 -10.34 -16.25 26.28
CA CYS A 29 -10.65 -15.51 25.06
C CYS A 29 -9.51 -14.54 24.71
N PRO A 30 -8.98 -14.53 23.46
CA PRO A 30 -7.95 -13.57 23.04
C PRO A 30 -8.32 -12.10 23.25
N ASN A 31 -9.63 -11.79 23.26
CA ASN A 31 -10.16 -10.44 23.39
C ASN A 31 -10.64 -10.11 24.83
N GLN A 32 -10.38 -10.97 25.82
CA GLN A 32 -10.86 -10.79 27.21
C GLN A 32 -10.44 -9.44 27.80
N GLY A 33 -9.18 -9.03 27.61
CA GLY A 33 -8.65 -7.76 28.09
C GLY A 33 -9.30 -6.54 27.44
N ALA A 34 -9.62 -6.61 26.14
CA ALA A 34 -10.33 -5.54 25.45
C ALA A 34 -11.75 -5.39 26.01
N CYS A 35 -12.47 -6.50 26.14
CA CYS A 35 -13.83 -6.52 26.68
C CYS A 35 -13.92 -6.07 28.16
N SER A 36 -12.93 -6.41 29.00
CA SER A 36 -12.98 -6.12 30.45
C SER A 36 -12.85 -4.63 30.78
N THR A 37 -12.28 -3.85 29.86
CA THR A 37 -12.14 -2.40 29.96
C THR A 37 -13.43 -1.64 29.60
N GLY A 38 -14.47 -2.31 29.12
CA GLY A 38 -15.74 -1.69 28.72
C GLY A 38 -15.64 -0.81 27.46
N GLN A 39 -14.48 -0.77 26.81
CA GLN A 39 -14.35 -0.22 25.47
C GLN A 39 -14.67 -1.33 24.49
N ALA A 40 -15.86 -1.28 23.89
CA ALA A 40 -16.03 -1.93 22.59
C ALA A 40 -14.85 -1.50 21.71
N PRO A 41 -14.26 -2.40 20.90
CA PRO A 41 -13.31 -1.97 19.87
C PRO A 41 -14.02 -0.85 19.12
N LYS A 42 -13.55 0.39 19.29
CA LYS A 42 -14.14 1.50 18.54
C LYS A 42 -14.04 1.08 17.07
N PRO A 43 -15.11 1.22 16.26
CA PRO A 43 -14.92 1.20 14.82
C PRO A 43 -13.75 2.11 14.56
N ASP A 44 -12.74 1.61 13.85
CA ASP A 44 -11.44 2.26 13.76
C ASP A 44 -11.61 3.66 13.14
N ASP A 45 -11.79 4.67 14.00
CA ASP A 45 -12.11 6.05 13.60
C ASP A 45 -11.08 6.56 12.59
N ASP A 46 -9.85 6.03 12.68
CA ASP A 46 -8.75 6.30 11.76
C ASP A 46 -9.12 5.95 10.31
N ILE A 47 -9.81 4.83 10.02
CA ILE A 47 -10.17 4.47 8.63
C ILE A 47 -11.16 5.48 8.05
N ARG A 48 -12.15 5.92 8.85
CA ARG A 48 -13.13 6.91 8.40
C ARG A 48 -12.47 8.26 8.16
N LEU A 49 -11.56 8.66 9.03
CA LEU A 49 -10.80 9.90 8.85
C LEU A 49 -9.88 9.84 7.63
N ILE A 50 -9.24 8.69 7.36
CA ILE A 50 -8.46 8.52 6.12
C ILE A 50 -9.38 8.58 4.89
N GLN A 51 -10.58 7.98 4.93
CA GLN A 51 -11.58 8.10 3.85
C GLN A 51 -11.93 9.56 3.57
N ASP A 52 -12.21 10.33 4.62
CA ASP A 52 -12.52 11.76 4.51
C ASP A 52 -11.34 12.54 3.90
N ARG A 53 -10.10 12.25 4.32
CA ARG A 53 -8.88 12.85 3.73
C ARG A 53 -8.66 12.47 2.28
N PHE A 54 -9.12 11.29 1.88
CA PHE A 54 -8.94 10.75 0.53
C PHE A 54 -10.05 11.17 -0.43
N SER A 55 -11.07 11.88 0.05
CA SER A 55 -12.25 12.29 -0.72
C SER A 55 -11.93 13.31 -1.83
N GLY A 56 -11.01 14.25 -1.57
CA GLY A 56 -10.55 15.24 -2.56
C GLY A 56 -9.55 14.70 -3.60
N ILE A 57 -9.25 13.40 -3.57
CA ILE A 57 -8.25 12.78 -4.46
C ILE A 57 -8.96 12.03 -5.58
N LYS A 58 -8.84 12.52 -6.82
CA LYS A 58 -9.51 11.91 -7.99
C LYS A 58 -8.92 10.56 -8.38
N HIS A 59 -7.59 10.45 -8.45
CA HIS A 59 -6.90 9.21 -8.79
C HIS A 59 -5.83 8.84 -7.76
N LYS A 60 -5.90 7.61 -7.27
CA LYS A 60 -5.00 7.02 -6.28
C LYS A 60 -4.22 5.89 -6.92
N ILE A 61 -2.96 6.15 -7.26
CA ILE A 61 -2.09 5.20 -7.99
C ILE A 61 -0.99 4.68 -7.06
N LEU A 62 -0.92 3.36 -6.94
CA LEU A 62 0.09 2.67 -6.14
C LEU A 62 1.35 2.43 -6.98
N ILE A 63 2.52 2.75 -6.43
CA ILE A 63 3.79 2.41 -7.09
C ILE A 63 4.44 1.26 -6.32
N LEU A 64 4.54 0.10 -6.97
CA LEU A 64 5.01 -1.16 -6.41
C LEU A 64 6.41 -1.52 -6.93
N SER A 65 7.15 -2.31 -6.15
CA SER A 65 8.40 -2.92 -6.60
C SER A 65 8.73 -4.11 -5.71
N GLY A 66 9.10 -5.26 -6.26
CA GLY A 66 9.37 -6.43 -5.42
C GLY A 66 10.77 -6.45 -4.77
N LYS A 67 11.69 -5.56 -5.16
CA LYS A 67 13.01 -5.41 -4.51
C LYS A 67 13.44 -3.94 -4.38
N GLY A 68 14.28 -3.67 -3.39
CA GLY A 68 14.95 -2.37 -3.24
C GLY A 68 15.93 -2.11 -4.38
N GLY A 69 16.16 -0.84 -4.71
CA GLY A 69 17.19 -0.44 -5.68
C GLY A 69 16.77 -0.46 -7.16
N VAL A 70 15.54 -0.86 -7.50
CA VAL A 70 15.02 -0.79 -8.90
C VAL A 70 14.73 0.63 -9.39
N GLY A 71 14.90 1.64 -8.53
CA GLY A 71 14.58 3.04 -8.83
C GLY A 71 13.10 3.39 -8.76
N LYS A 72 12.29 2.64 -7.99
CA LYS A 72 10.87 2.92 -7.76
C LYS A 72 10.60 4.39 -7.41
N SER A 73 11.27 4.94 -6.38
CA SER A 73 11.08 6.33 -5.97
C SER A 73 11.50 7.34 -7.06
N THR A 74 12.54 7.03 -7.84
CA THR A 74 12.94 7.84 -9.00
C THR A 74 11.85 7.86 -10.07
N VAL A 75 11.24 6.70 -10.36
CA VAL A 75 10.12 6.58 -11.29
C VAL A 75 8.90 7.34 -10.75
N THR A 76 8.58 7.22 -9.45
CA THR A 76 7.49 7.98 -8.81
C THR A 76 7.68 9.48 -8.99
N THR A 77 8.86 10.01 -8.69
CA THR A 77 9.16 11.45 -8.86
C THR A 77 9.11 11.88 -10.32
N SER A 78 9.62 11.05 -11.23
CA SER A 78 9.60 11.35 -12.68
C SER A 78 8.18 11.37 -13.22
N LEU A 79 7.33 10.43 -12.80
CA LEU A 79 5.92 10.37 -13.16
C LEU A 79 5.16 11.56 -12.56
N ALA A 80 5.41 11.89 -11.29
CA ALA A 80 4.80 13.05 -10.64
C ALA A 80 5.11 14.34 -11.40
N ARG A 81 6.39 14.53 -11.79
CA ARG A 81 6.83 15.69 -12.55
C ARG A 81 6.21 15.73 -13.95
N ALA A 82 6.09 14.58 -14.63
CA ALA A 82 5.44 14.51 -15.93
C ALA A 82 3.95 14.85 -15.86
N LEU A 83 3.24 14.36 -14.83
CA LEU A 83 1.84 14.69 -14.58
C LEU A 83 1.67 16.17 -14.22
N ALA A 84 2.58 16.74 -13.43
CA ALA A 84 2.56 18.15 -13.03
C ALA A 84 3.02 19.11 -14.13
N ALA A 85 3.71 18.61 -15.17
CA ALA A 85 4.03 19.41 -16.35
C ALA A 85 2.78 19.79 -17.16
N ASP A 86 1.68 19.05 -16.98
CA ASP A 86 0.37 19.46 -17.45
C ASP A 86 -0.24 20.43 -16.43
N THR A 87 -0.33 21.71 -16.79
CA THR A 87 -0.84 22.78 -15.93
C THR A 87 -2.31 22.64 -15.55
N SER A 88 -3.04 21.71 -16.17
CA SER A 88 -4.42 21.38 -15.80
C SER A 88 -4.53 20.39 -14.63
N LYS A 89 -3.42 19.83 -14.16
CA LYS A 89 -3.39 18.75 -13.16
C LYS A 89 -2.65 19.15 -11.88
N GLN A 90 -3.24 18.83 -10.72
CA GLN A 90 -2.58 18.89 -9.42
C GLN A 90 -2.09 17.50 -9.01
N VAL A 91 -0.79 17.41 -8.67
CA VAL A 91 -0.13 16.15 -8.32
C VAL A 91 0.42 16.23 -6.91
N GLY A 92 -0.06 15.36 -6.02
CA GLY A 92 0.54 15.19 -4.69
C GLY A 92 1.86 14.43 -4.80
N ASN A 93 2.97 15.00 -4.32
CA ASN A 93 4.26 14.31 -4.23
C ASN A 93 4.91 14.51 -2.85
N LYS A 94 5.59 13.46 -2.36
CA LYS A 94 6.34 13.43 -1.09
C LYS A 94 7.64 14.23 -1.21
N ASN A 95 7.64 15.49 -0.80
CA ASN A 95 8.89 16.19 -0.46
C ASN A 95 9.33 15.97 0.99
N ASP A 96 8.49 15.36 1.84
CA ASP A 96 8.86 15.00 3.21
C ASP A 96 9.26 13.53 3.29
N ALA A 97 10.57 13.26 3.17
CA ALA A 97 11.13 11.95 3.40
C ALA A 97 11.03 11.60 4.90
N VAL A 98 9.95 10.92 5.29
CA VAL A 98 9.82 10.39 6.66
C VAL A 98 10.63 9.10 6.77
N ILE A 99 11.61 9.08 7.67
CA ILE A 99 12.43 7.90 7.99
C ILE A 99 11.76 7.16 9.15
N TRP A 100 11.42 5.87 8.96
CA TRP A 100 10.65 5.08 9.93
C TRP A 100 11.51 3.97 10.57
N ARG A 101 11.63 3.93 11.90
CA ARG A 101 12.27 2.84 12.66
C ARG A 101 11.32 2.28 13.73
N GLY A 102 11.25 0.95 13.90
CA GLY A 102 10.71 0.28 15.11
C GLY A 102 9.35 -0.45 15.00
N ALA A 103 8.95 -1.13 16.09
CA ALA A 103 7.84 -2.09 16.16
C ALA A 103 6.41 -1.49 16.31
N ARG A 104 6.24 -0.17 16.18
CA ARG A 104 4.91 0.53 16.22
C ARG A 104 4.48 1.10 14.85
N LYS A 105 4.96 0.52 13.76
CA LYS A 105 4.85 1.07 12.40
C LYS A 105 3.43 1.19 11.83
N ASN A 106 2.52 0.24 12.11
CA ASN A 106 1.17 0.28 11.53
C ASN A 106 0.33 1.47 12.02
N GLY A 107 0.43 1.82 13.31
CA GLY A 107 -0.24 3.00 13.85
C GLY A 107 0.32 4.31 13.29
N MET A 108 1.62 4.35 13.02
CA MET A 108 2.29 5.51 12.42
C MET A 108 1.89 5.70 10.94
N ILE A 109 1.71 4.62 10.17
CA ILE A 109 1.20 4.69 8.79
C ILE A 109 -0.23 5.20 8.78
N LYS A 110 -1.12 4.67 9.63
CA LYS A 110 -2.50 5.16 9.77
C LYS A 110 -2.53 6.64 10.15
N GLN A 111 -1.72 7.02 11.14
CA GLN A 111 -1.59 8.40 11.55
C GLN A 111 -1.15 9.31 10.41
N PHE A 112 -0.16 8.91 9.62
CA PHE A 112 0.28 9.68 8.44
C PHE A 112 -0.84 9.86 7.41
N LEU A 113 -1.54 8.78 7.08
CA LEU A 113 -2.65 8.83 6.12
C LEU A 113 -3.82 9.69 6.61
N ARG A 114 -4.00 9.81 7.93
CA ARG A 114 -5.07 10.55 8.61
C ARG A 114 -4.74 12.03 8.81
N ASP A 115 -3.52 12.33 9.22
CA ASP A 115 -3.13 13.67 9.69
C ASP A 115 -2.65 14.56 8.52
N VAL A 116 -2.26 13.98 7.38
CA VAL A 116 -1.89 14.74 6.18
C VAL A 116 -3.14 15.23 5.46
N ASP A 117 -3.24 16.54 5.27
CA ASP A 117 -4.24 17.17 4.42
C ASP A 117 -3.74 17.23 2.97
N TRP A 118 -4.37 16.46 2.08
CA TRP A 118 -4.01 16.39 0.66
C TRP A 118 -4.68 17.47 -0.18
N GLY A 119 -5.75 18.11 0.34
CA GLY A 119 -6.60 19.01 -0.44
C GLY A 119 -7.24 18.33 -1.66
N GLU A 120 -7.51 19.13 -2.69
CA GLU A 120 -8.06 18.65 -3.97
C GLU A 120 -6.92 18.36 -4.95
N VAL A 121 -6.67 17.08 -5.23
CA VAL A 121 -5.61 16.65 -6.16
C VAL A 121 -6.14 15.69 -7.21
N ASP A 122 -5.66 15.85 -8.44
CA ASP A 122 -6.04 14.97 -9.55
C ASP A 122 -5.38 13.60 -9.42
N TYR A 123 -4.11 13.57 -9.01
CA TYR A 123 -3.35 12.33 -8.85
C TYR A 123 -2.56 12.32 -7.54
N LEU A 124 -2.76 11.26 -6.74
CA LEU A 124 -1.90 10.89 -5.62
C LEU A 124 -1.08 9.66 -6.01
N LEU A 125 0.24 9.82 -6.10
CA LEU A 125 1.16 8.70 -6.29
C LEU A 125 1.66 8.19 -4.93
N ILE A 126 1.42 6.91 -4.66
CA ILE A 126 1.76 6.29 -3.38
C ILE A 126 3.02 5.44 -3.54
N ASP A 127 4.16 6.01 -3.17
CA ASP A 127 5.44 5.29 -3.13
C ASP A 127 5.48 4.32 -1.94
N THR A 128 5.28 3.02 -2.18
CA THR A 128 5.29 2.00 -1.12
C THR A 128 6.70 1.53 -0.79
N PRO A 129 6.96 0.95 0.38
CA PRO A 129 8.18 0.17 0.60
C PRO A 129 8.33 -0.97 -0.44
N PRO A 130 9.56 -1.42 -0.75
CA PRO A 130 9.75 -2.55 -1.66
C PRO A 130 9.39 -3.90 -1.02
N GLY A 131 9.01 -4.86 -1.86
CA GLY A 131 8.78 -6.26 -1.53
C GLY A 131 7.47 -6.54 -0.81
N THR A 132 7.16 -7.82 -0.60
CA THR A 132 5.92 -8.30 0.04
C THR A 132 6.02 -8.38 1.56
N SER A 133 6.71 -7.45 2.20
CA SER A 133 6.86 -7.44 3.66
C SER A 133 5.51 -7.17 4.35
N ASP A 134 5.36 -7.58 5.62
CA ASP A 134 4.13 -7.32 6.39
C ASP A 134 3.79 -5.83 6.46
N GLU A 135 4.81 -4.96 6.42
CA GLU A 135 4.66 -3.50 6.35
C GLU A 135 4.03 -3.04 5.04
N HIS A 136 4.48 -3.62 3.92
CA HIS A 136 3.93 -3.33 2.60
C HIS A 136 2.47 -3.77 2.51
N ILE A 137 2.17 -5.00 2.94
CA ILE A 137 0.82 -5.57 2.92
C ILE A 137 -0.11 -4.74 3.81
N SER A 138 0.31 -4.40 5.03
CA SER A 138 -0.48 -3.61 5.97
C SER A 138 -0.82 -2.22 5.42
N LEU A 139 0.16 -1.52 4.82
CA LEU A 139 -0.05 -0.21 4.22
C LEU A 139 -1.10 -0.27 3.09
N VAL A 140 -0.97 -1.24 2.18
CA VAL A 140 -1.91 -1.37 1.06
C VAL A 140 -3.29 -1.80 1.55
N GLN A 141 -3.39 -2.67 2.54
CA GLN A 141 -4.67 -3.04 3.15
C GLN A 141 -5.37 -1.83 3.79
N PHE A 142 -4.64 -0.97 4.50
CA PHE A 142 -5.22 0.25 5.05
C PHE A 142 -5.70 1.20 3.95
N LEU A 143 -4.94 1.35 2.87
CA LEU A 143 -5.36 2.16 1.72
C LEU A 143 -6.63 1.61 1.06
N LEU A 144 -6.72 0.28 0.90
CA LEU A 144 -7.90 -0.39 0.34
C LEU A 144 -9.13 -0.29 1.26
N GLN A 145 -8.93 -0.30 2.58
CA GLN A 145 -10.01 -0.09 3.54
C GLN A 145 -10.46 1.38 3.57
N ALA A 146 -9.52 2.29 3.38
CA ALA A 146 -9.76 3.72 3.41
C ALA A 146 -10.23 4.31 2.07
N GLY A 147 -10.30 3.53 0.99
CA GLY A 147 -10.83 4.00 -0.28
C GLY A 147 -10.49 3.09 -1.44
N SER A 148 -11.02 3.43 -2.62
CA SER A 148 -10.67 2.76 -3.86
C SER A 148 -9.28 3.19 -4.34
N LEU A 149 -8.49 2.22 -4.81
CA LEU A 149 -7.29 2.45 -5.59
C LEU A 149 -7.64 2.30 -7.07
N ASP A 150 -7.28 3.27 -7.90
CA ASP A 150 -7.52 3.24 -9.35
C ASP A 150 -6.60 2.23 -10.06
N GLY A 151 -5.42 1.99 -9.47
CA GLY A 151 -4.55 0.91 -9.89
C GLY A 151 -3.13 1.02 -9.38
N ALA A 152 -2.29 0.09 -9.85
CA ALA A 152 -0.90 -0.04 -9.48
C ALA A 152 0.01 -0.03 -10.71
N ILE A 153 1.16 0.62 -10.58
CA ILE A 153 2.29 0.56 -11.51
C ILE A 153 3.40 -0.24 -10.84
N ILE A 154 3.87 -1.31 -11.48
CA ILE A 154 4.96 -2.14 -10.94
C ILE A 154 6.27 -1.70 -11.58
N VAL A 155 7.26 -1.38 -10.77
CA VAL A 155 8.61 -0.99 -11.20
C VAL A 155 9.57 -2.15 -11.01
N SER A 156 10.32 -2.48 -12.05
CA SER A 156 11.30 -3.55 -12.07
C SER A 156 12.57 -3.15 -12.85
N THR A 157 13.52 -4.08 -12.92
CA THR A 157 14.72 -3.99 -13.76
C THR A 157 14.79 -5.25 -14.65
N PRO A 158 15.34 -5.17 -15.87
CA PRO A 158 15.38 -6.32 -16.79
C PRO A 158 16.34 -7.45 -16.37
N GLN A 159 17.01 -7.33 -15.23
CA GLN A 159 17.74 -8.43 -14.62
C GLN A 159 16.80 -9.60 -14.34
N GLU A 160 17.17 -10.80 -14.78
CA GLU A 160 16.37 -12.03 -14.68
C GLU A 160 15.91 -12.34 -13.24
N VAL A 161 16.74 -12.02 -12.24
CA VAL A 161 16.41 -12.16 -10.82
C VAL A 161 15.18 -11.35 -10.38
N SER A 162 14.83 -10.28 -11.12
CA SER A 162 13.69 -9.40 -10.80
C SER A 162 12.36 -9.92 -11.35
N LEU A 163 12.38 -10.93 -12.23
CA LEU A 163 11.14 -11.50 -12.79
C LEU A 163 10.29 -12.18 -11.71
N LEU A 164 10.93 -12.86 -10.77
CA LEU A 164 10.25 -13.49 -9.64
C LEU A 164 9.58 -12.45 -8.73
N ASP A 165 10.24 -11.31 -8.55
CA ASP A 165 9.74 -10.20 -7.75
C ASP A 165 8.52 -9.56 -8.42
N VAL A 166 8.54 -9.33 -9.74
CA VAL A 166 7.36 -8.85 -10.47
C VAL A 166 6.20 -9.82 -10.38
N ARG A 167 6.44 -11.14 -10.52
CA ARG A 167 5.38 -12.15 -10.40
C ARG A 167 4.70 -12.11 -9.03
N LYS A 168 5.44 -11.86 -7.94
CA LYS A 168 4.87 -11.70 -6.60
C LYS A 168 3.98 -10.46 -6.51
N GLU A 169 4.42 -9.33 -7.05
CA GLU A 169 3.63 -8.08 -7.06
C GLU A 169 2.36 -8.21 -7.92
N VAL A 170 2.44 -8.89 -9.05
CA VAL A 170 1.28 -9.22 -9.89
C VAL A 170 0.29 -10.10 -9.12
N SER A 171 0.78 -11.16 -8.47
CA SER A 171 -0.06 -12.04 -7.65
C SER A 171 -0.72 -11.28 -6.49
N PHE A 172 0.01 -10.36 -5.87
CA PHE A 172 -0.49 -9.47 -4.82
C PHE A 172 -1.63 -8.59 -5.33
N CYS A 173 -1.46 -7.92 -6.48
CA CYS A 173 -2.50 -7.10 -7.10
C CYS A 173 -3.76 -7.92 -7.43
N HIS A 174 -3.60 -9.14 -7.97
CA HIS A 174 -4.72 -10.03 -8.25
C HIS A 174 -5.49 -10.43 -6.97
N LYS A 175 -4.77 -10.81 -5.91
CA LYS A 175 -5.38 -11.20 -4.62
C LYS A 175 -6.09 -10.03 -3.94
N THR A 176 -5.53 -8.83 -4.05
CA THR A 176 -6.09 -7.61 -3.47
C THR A 176 -7.09 -6.89 -4.37
N LYS A 177 -7.28 -7.39 -5.61
CA LYS A 177 -8.14 -6.81 -6.65
C LYS A 177 -7.76 -5.38 -7.05
N VAL A 178 -6.48 -5.03 -6.93
CA VAL A 178 -5.96 -3.75 -7.42
C VAL A 178 -5.69 -3.88 -8.93
N PRO A 179 -6.27 -3.02 -9.78
CA PRO A 179 -5.98 -3.02 -11.21
C PRO A 179 -4.50 -2.76 -11.50
N ILE A 180 -3.89 -3.51 -12.41
CA ILE A 180 -2.52 -3.25 -12.85
C ILE A 180 -2.58 -2.30 -14.05
N LEU A 181 -2.09 -1.08 -13.89
CA LEU A 181 -2.06 -0.06 -14.95
C LEU A 181 -0.91 -0.29 -15.93
N GLY A 182 0.18 -0.88 -15.45
CA GLY A 182 1.33 -1.20 -16.28
C GLY A 182 2.57 -1.57 -15.49
N VAL A 183 3.61 -1.98 -16.22
CA VAL A 183 4.91 -2.33 -15.66
C VAL A 183 6.01 -1.53 -16.33
N ILE A 184 6.87 -0.94 -15.51
CA ILE A 184 7.99 -0.11 -15.93
C ILE A 184 9.29 -0.88 -15.69
N GLU A 185 9.99 -1.18 -16.78
CA GLU A 185 11.37 -1.67 -16.74
C GLU A 185 12.34 -0.50 -16.66
N ASN A 186 12.79 -0.19 -15.46
CA ASN A 186 13.81 0.81 -15.24
C ASN A 186 15.21 0.25 -15.52
N MET A 187 16.18 1.13 -15.80
CA MET A 187 17.59 0.78 -16.02
C MET A 187 17.79 -0.28 -17.14
N ALA A 188 16.97 -0.23 -18.19
CA ALA A 188 17.04 -1.21 -19.28
C ALA A 188 18.18 -0.95 -20.27
N LYS A 189 18.50 0.33 -20.50
CA LYS A 189 19.47 0.79 -21.49
C LYS A 189 20.33 1.89 -20.88
N PHE A 190 21.57 1.96 -21.34
CA PHE A 190 22.47 3.06 -21.09
C PHE A 190 22.73 3.79 -22.41
N VAL A 191 22.53 5.11 -22.42
CA VAL A 191 22.87 5.98 -23.55
C VAL A 191 24.14 6.73 -23.18
N CYS A 192 25.21 6.51 -23.92
CA CYS A 192 26.48 7.19 -23.70
C CYS A 192 26.33 8.70 -23.98
N PRO A 193 26.64 9.59 -23.02
CA PRO A 193 26.49 11.03 -23.22
C PRO A 193 27.50 11.62 -24.23
N HIS A 194 28.58 10.90 -24.54
CA HIS A 194 29.62 11.38 -25.46
C HIS A 194 29.33 11.02 -26.92
N CYS A 195 28.88 9.80 -27.20
CA CYS A 195 28.70 9.30 -28.56
C CYS A 195 27.25 8.92 -28.91
N ASN A 196 26.31 9.09 -27.98
CA ASN A 196 24.89 8.72 -28.10
C ASN A 196 24.67 7.22 -28.39
N HIS A 197 25.71 6.39 -28.28
CA HIS A 197 25.60 4.95 -28.43
C HIS A 197 24.74 4.37 -27.31
N THR A 198 23.79 3.51 -27.68
CA THR A 198 22.88 2.86 -26.73
C THR A 198 23.33 1.42 -26.49
N SER A 199 23.64 1.11 -25.25
CA SER A 199 23.96 -0.25 -24.81
C SER A 199 22.80 -0.82 -23.99
N VAL A 200 22.33 -2.01 -24.34
CA VAL A 200 21.36 -2.75 -23.53
C VAL A 200 22.10 -3.35 -22.35
N LEU A 201 21.73 -2.95 -21.13
CA LEU A 201 22.46 -3.37 -19.92
C LEU A 201 22.24 -4.85 -19.61
N PHE A 202 21.05 -5.35 -19.89
CA PHE A 202 20.66 -6.74 -19.67
C PHE A 202 19.93 -7.27 -20.93
N PRO A 203 20.67 -7.90 -21.87
CA PRO A 203 20.07 -8.47 -23.08
C PRO A 203 19.07 -9.57 -22.71
N SER A 204 17.95 -9.62 -23.42
CA SER A 204 16.91 -10.62 -23.21
C SER A 204 17.45 -12.02 -23.56
N THR A 205 17.44 -12.95 -22.61
CA THR A 205 17.84 -14.35 -22.86
C THR A 205 16.77 -15.16 -23.60
N THR A 206 15.52 -14.66 -23.67
CA THR A 206 14.34 -15.41 -24.17
C THR A 206 13.54 -14.73 -25.29
N GLY A 207 14.04 -13.64 -25.88
CA GLY A 207 13.46 -13.06 -27.12
C GLY A 207 12.07 -12.42 -27.00
N LYS A 208 11.49 -12.27 -25.80
CA LYS A 208 10.23 -11.55 -25.55
C LYS A 208 10.30 -10.71 -24.27
N CYS A 209 9.55 -9.62 -24.24
CA CYS A 209 9.22 -8.91 -23.00
C CYS A 209 8.54 -9.91 -22.05
N CYS A 210 9.13 -10.20 -20.90
CA CYS A 210 8.73 -11.31 -20.02
C CYS A 210 7.41 -11.08 -19.26
N TYR A 211 6.67 -10.01 -19.56
CA TYR A 211 5.45 -9.64 -18.85
C TYR A 211 4.23 -9.74 -19.76
N THR A 212 3.60 -10.92 -19.76
CA THR A 212 2.22 -11.09 -20.19
C THR A 212 1.36 -11.24 -18.94
N PHE A 213 0.43 -10.30 -18.74
CA PHE A 213 -0.53 -10.28 -17.64
C PHE A 213 -1.82 -10.97 -18.05
#